data_AF-A0A959IQ03-F1
#
_entry.id   AF-A0A959IQ03-F1
#
_cell.length_a   1.000
_cell.length_b   1.000
_cell.length_c   1.000
_cell.angle_alpha   90.00
_cell.angle_beta   90.00
_cell.angle_gamma   90.00
#
_symmetry.space_group_name_H-M   'P 1'
#
loop_
_entity.id
_entity.type
_entity.pdbx_description
1 polymer ?
#
loop_
_entity_poly.entity_id
_entity_poly.type
_entity_poly.pdbx_seq_one_letter_code
_entity_poly.pdbx_strand_id
1 'polypeptide(L)'
;MQLRDLIDRIPEGYTEGWYEGRRYGLSRRDFNGGKSTKVYARELGGTDFISFNHYPTARDPLKPCEMPVAKVLHFLRHMRLERE
;
A
#
# COMPACT_ATOMS: atom_id res chain seq x y z
N MET A 1 -0.76 12.85 9.96
CA MET A 1 0.06 11.99 9.09
C MET A 1 -0.49 12.11 7.68
N GLN A 2 0.33 12.53 6.73
CA GLN A 2 -0.06 12.68 5.33
C GLN A 2 -0.13 11.31 4.66
N LEU A 3 -0.88 11.19 3.56
CA LEU A 3 -0.98 9.95 2.79
C LEU A 3 0.40 9.45 2.31
N ARG A 4 1.28 10.38 1.95
CA ARG A 4 2.64 10.06 1.52
C ARG A 4 3.44 9.38 2.63
N ASP A 5 3.40 9.90 3.85
CA ASP A 5 4.07 9.31 5.02
C ASP A 5 3.64 7.85 5.25
N LEU A 6 2.35 7.55 5.03
CA LEU A 6 1.79 6.21 5.15
C LEU A 6 2.33 5.23 4.11
N ILE A 7 2.48 5.69 2.88
CA ILE A 7 3.01 4.89 1.77
C ILE A 7 4.53 4.70 1.94
N ASP A 8 5.22 5.73 2.42
CA ASP A 8 6.66 5.71 2.62
C ASP A 8 7.10 4.72 3.71
N ARG A 9 6.18 4.32 4.60
CA ARG A 9 6.40 3.22 5.57
C ARG A 9 6.65 1.87 4.91
N ILE A 10 6.19 1.63 3.68
CA ILE A 10 6.42 0.38 2.95
C ILE A 10 7.76 0.51 2.20
N PRO A 11 8.82 -0.24 2.49
CA PRO A 11 10.05 -0.22 1.71
C PRO A 11 9.80 -0.46 0.21
N GLU A 12 10.66 0.11 -0.63
CA GLU A 12 10.67 -0.25 -2.04
C GLU A 12 11.10 -1.71 -2.21
N GLY A 13 10.47 -2.42 -3.14
CA GLY A 13 10.67 -3.85 -3.29
C GLY A 13 9.61 -4.66 -2.56
N TYR A 14 9.96 -5.89 -2.19
CA TYR A 14 9.07 -6.82 -1.48
C TYR A 14 9.32 -6.77 0.02
N THR A 15 8.27 -6.81 0.81
CA THR A 15 8.31 -6.95 2.26
C THR A 15 7.07 -7.67 2.74
N GLU A 16 7.06 -8.12 3.99
CA GLU A 16 5.91 -8.76 4.60
C GLU A 16 5.40 -7.97 5.80
N GLY A 17 4.12 -8.14 6.09
CA GLY A 17 3.48 -7.41 7.16
C GLY A 17 2.15 -8.01 7.57
N TRP A 18 1.56 -7.38 8.57
CA TRP A 18 0.33 -7.79 9.20
C TRP A 18 -0.73 -6.71 9.05
N TYR A 19 -1.94 -7.13 8.71
CA TYR A 19 -3.12 -6.28 8.65
C TYR A 19 -4.34 -7.10 9.12
N GLU A 20 -5.08 -6.58 10.10
CA GLU A 20 -6.24 -7.24 10.72
C GLU A 20 -5.96 -8.70 11.16
N GLY A 21 -4.77 -8.94 11.72
CA GLY A 21 -4.36 -10.26 12.21
C GLY A 21 -3.98 -11.26 11.11
N ARG A 22 -3.93 -10.83 9.85
CA ARG A 22 -3.53 -11.67 8.70
C ARG A 22 -2.20 -11.22 8.14
N ARG A 23 -1.43 -12.15 7.60
CA ARG A 23 -0.12 -11.90 6.99
C ARG A 23 -0.28 -11.55 5.51
N TYR A 24 0.40 -10.49 5.09
CA TYR A 24 0.40 -9.96 3.74
C TYR A 24 1.81 -9.93 3.17
N GLY A 25 1.94 -10.29 1.90
CA GLY A 25 3.11 -9.95 1.08
C GLY A 25 2.84 -8.63 0.39
N LEU A 26 3.66 -7.61 0.66
CA LEU A 26 3.56 -6.27 0.12
C LEU A 26 4.67 -6.04 -0.91
N SER A 27 4.35 -5.26 -1.93
CA SER A 27 5.31 -4.77 -2.92
C SER A 27 5.06 -3.31 -3.23
N ARG A 28 6.11 -2.49 -3.13
CA ARG A 28 6.08 -1.08 -3.55
C ARG A 28 7.06 -0.89 -4.71
N ARG A 29 6.63 -0.15 -5.73
CA ARG A 29 7.49 0.32 -6.82
C ARG A 29 7.23 1.78 -7.09
N ASP A 30 8.30 2.56 -7.13
CA ASP A 30 8.26 3.95 -7.53
C ASP A 30 8.60 4.08 -9.02
N PHE A 31 7.92 5.00 -9.70
CA PHE A 31 8.02 5.25 -11.13
C PHE A 31 8.27 6.73 -11.38
N ASN A 32 8.82 7.04 -12.56
CA ASN A 32 9.03 8.42 -13.03
C ASN A 32 9.80 9.29 -12.02
N GLY A 33 10.78 8.71 -11.32
CA GLY A 33 11.57 9.40 -10.28
C GLY A 33 10.74 9.79 -9.05
N GLY A 34 9.83 8.92 -8.60
CA GLY A 34 9.00 9.14 -7.40
C GLY A 34 7.70 9.93 -7.67
N LYS A 35 7.41 10.27 -8.93
CA LYS A 35 6.17 10.96 -9.34
C LYS A 35 4.95 10.04 -9.40
N SER A 36 5.15 8.74 -9.27
CA SER A 36 4.10 7.73 -9.22
C SER A 36 4.57 6.57 -8.37
N THR A 37 3.73 6.08 -7.48
CA THR A 37 4.04 4.91 -6.64
C THR A 37 2.96 3.86 -6.83
N LYS A 38 3.32 2.62 -7.13
CA LYS A 38 2.39 1.49 -7.13
C LYS A 38 2.61 0.65 -5.88
N VAL A 39 1.53 0.30 -5.21
CA VAL A 39 1.55 -0.63 -4.09
C VAL A 39 0.60 -1.77 -4.40
N TYR A 40 1.08 -2.99 -4.14
CA TYR A 40 0.29 -4.20 -4.18
C TYR A 40 0.58 -5.02 -2.93
N ALA A 41 -0.45 -5.34 -2.16
CA ALA A 41 -0.39 -6.25 -1.04
C ALA A 41 -1.40 -7.37 -1.24
N ARG A 42 -1.01 -8.62 -0.97
CA ARG A 42 -1.91 -9.77 -0.99
C ARG A 42 -1.81 -10.53 0.32
N GLU A 43 -2.93 -11.04 0.80
CA GLU A 43 -2.95 -11.98 1.91
C GLU A 43 -2.18 -13.26 1.51
N LEU A 44 -1.31 -13.76 2.38
CA LEU A 44 -0.52 -14.97 2.11
C LEU A 44 -1.27 -16.27 2.38
N GLY A 45 -2.38 -16.20 3.14
CA GLY A 45 -3.22 -17.34 3.50
C GLY A 45 -4.65 -17.27 2.96
N GLY A 46 -4.96 -16.30 2.12
CA GLY A 46 -6.32 -16.04 1.66
C GLY A 46 -6.35 -15.36 0.29
N THR A 47 -7.52 -14.82 -0.05
CA THR A 47 -7.76 -14.18 -1.35
C THR A 47 -7.85 -12.66 -1.27
N ASP A 48 -7.68 -12.07 -0.07
CA ASP A 48 -7.75 -10.62 0.07
C ASP A 48 -6.52 -9.94 -0.52
N PHE A 49 -6.73 -8.77 -1.11
CA PHE A 49 -5.66 -7.96 -1.66
C PHE A 49 -5.99 -6.47 -1.60
N ILE A 50 -4.92 -5.68 -1.68
CA ILE A 50 -4.89 -4.23 -1.75
C ILE A 50 -4.03 -3.85 -2.93
N SER A 51 -4.57 -3.06 -3.86
CA SER A 51 -3.84 -2.62 -5.05
C SER A 51 -4.21 -1.19 -5.37
N PHE A 52 -3.21 -0.31 -5.43
CA PHE A 52 -3.44 1.09 -5.79
C PHE A 52 -2.20 1.74 -6.40
N ASN A 53 -2.44 2.82 -7.13
CA ASN A 53 -1.41 3.76 -7.56
C ASN A 53 -1.56 5.07 -6.77
N HIS A 54 -0.45 5.72 -6.46
CA HIS A 54 -0.40 7.02 -5.83
C HIS A 54 0.30 8.03 -6.74
N TYR A 55 -0.32 9.19 -6.93
CA TYR A 55 0.19 10.31 -7.71
C TYR A 55 0.24 11.55 -6.81
N PRO A 56 1.40 12.17 -6.57
CA PRO A 56 1.51 13.36 -5.71
C PRO A 56 0.77 14.62 -6.23
N THR A 57 0.02 14.55 -7.33
CA THR A 57 -0.62 15.70 -8.00
C THR A 57 -2.13 15.81 -7.72
N ALA A 58 -2.65 17.04 -7.82
CA ALA A 58 -3.59 17.66 -6.89
C ALA A 58 -5.09 17.32 -6.96
N ARG A 59 -5.57 16.28 -7.65
CA ARG A 59 -7.03 16.00 -7.71
C ARG A 59 -7.47 14.71 -7.02
N ASP A 60 -6.80 13.60 -7.31
CA ASP A 60 -7.05 12.31 -6.66
C ASP A 60 -5.74 11.57 -6.54
N PRO A 61 -5.00 11.76 -5.41
CA PRO A 61 -3.66 11.23 -5.29
C PRO A 61 -3.64 9.72 -5.14
N LEU A 62 -4.78 9.07 -4.88
CA LEU A 62 -4.89 7.63 -4.71
C LEU A 62 -5.86 7.04 -5.73
N LYS A 63 -5.39 6.06 -6.51
CA LYS A 63 -6.20 5.32 -7.49
C LYS A 63 -6.18 3.83 -7.16
N PRO A 64 -7.16 3.33 -6.38
CA PRO A 64 -7.34 1.91 -6.15
C PRO A 64 -7.71 1.16 -7.43
N CYS A 65 -7.25 -0.08 -7.57
CA CYS A 65 -7.73 -1.00 -8.58
C CYS A 65 -8.81 -1.89 -7.96
N GLU A 66 -10.06 -1.80 -8.43
CA GLU A 66 -11.13 -2.76 -8.09
C GLU A 66 -11.54 -2.78 -6.61
N MET A 67 -11.30 -1.70 -5.85
CA MET A 67 -11.68 -1.62 -4.43
C MET A 67 -11.95 -0.18 -3.95
N PRO A 68 -12.66 0.01 -2.83
CA PRO A 68 -12.90 1.35 -2.28
C PRO A 68 -11.64 2.03 -1.76
N VAL A 69 -11.54 3.35 -1.94
CA VAL A 69 -10.48 4.20 -1.34
C VAL A 69 -10.41 4.01 0.18
N ALA A 70 -11.56 3.87 0.85
CA ALA A 70 -11.63 3.65 2.29
C ALA A 70 -10.88 2.39 2.74
N LYS A 71 -10.96 1.29 1.98
CA LYS A 71 -10.24 0.04 2.26
C LYS A 71 -8.73 0.26 2.20
N VAL A 72 -8.25 0.96 1.18
CA VAL A 72 -6.83 1.29 1.01
C VAL A 72 -6.32 2.17 2.15
N LEU A 73 -7.07 3.21 2.51
CA LEU A 73 -6.68 4.10 3.62
C LEU A 73 -6.68 3.37 4.96
N HIS A 74 -7.66 2.50 5.20
CA HIS A 74 -7.69 1.66 6.39
C HIS A 74 -6.47 0.74 6.44
N PHE A 75 -6.18 0.03 5.35
CA PHE A 75 -4.99 -0.80 5.21
C PHE A 75 -3.71 -0.03 5.57
N LEU A 76 -3.47 1.12 4.91
CA LEU A 76 -2.27 1.93 5.14
C LEU A 76 -2.13 2.38 6.60
N ARG A 77 -3.23 2.74 7.27
CA ARG A 77 -3.23 3.18 8.66
C ARG A 77 -2.95 2.05 9.65
N HIS A 78 -3.49 0.86 9.39
CA HIS A 78 -3.50 -0.24 10.35
C HIS A 78 -2.44 -1.31 10.08
N MET A 79 -1.86 -1.37 8.88
CA MET A 79 -0.80 -2.32 8.57
C MET A 79 0.45 -2.09 9.43
N ARG A 80 1.14 -3.18 9.74
CA ARG A 80 2.42 -3.23 10.44
C ARG A 80 3.38 -4.09 9.64
N LEU A 81 4.55 -3.57 9.30
CA LEU A 81 5.57 -4.40 8.67
C LEU A 81 6.12 -5.39 9.69
N GLU A 82 6.37 -6.61 9.23
CA GLU A 82 7.18 -7.56 9.96
C GLU A 82 8.60 -6.99 9.97
N ARG A 83 9.17 -6.76 11.15
CA ARG A 83 10.57 -6.32 11.23
C ARG A 83 11.45 -7.52 10.91
N GLU A 84 12.51 -7.28 10.13
CA GLU A 84 13.69 -8.14 10.13
C GLU A 84 14.35 -8.14 11.51
#